data_AF-A0A2V9BYZ9-F1
#
_entry.id   AF-A0A2V9BYZ9-F1
#
_cell.length_a   1.000
_cell.length_b   1.000
_cell.length_c   1.000
_cell.angle_alpha   90.00
_cell.angle_beta   90.00
_cell.angle_gamma   90.00
#
_symmetry.space_group_name_H-M   'P 1'
#
loop_
_entity.id
_entity.type
_entity.pdbx_description
1 polymer ?
#
loop_
_entity_poly.entity_id
_entity_poly.type
_entity_poly.pdbx_seq_one_letter_code
_entity_poly.pdbx_strand_id
1 'polypeptide(L)'
;MHASSESHALLALGLGLTAAAANVLGGLTIVRRDWPRQYLKYFIALGAGFMLAAAFLEIIPESIRLAGRHALLLVLAGYFLVHFFEHTLAPHFHFGEETHLQEMTPQHAGYTAL
;
A
#
# COMPACT_ATOMS: atom_id res chain seq x y z
N MET A 1 -20.96 -6.11 29.56
CA MET A 1 -19.73 -6.22 28.75
C MET A 1 -20.01 -6.51 27.26
N HIS A 2 -21.21 -6.96 26.85
CA HIS A 2 -21.55 -7.21 25.43
C HIS A 2 -21.85 -5.96 24.59
N ALA A 3 -22.58 -4.97 25.14
CA ALA A 3 -23.04 -3.81 24.37
C ALA A 3 -21.92 -2.88 23.85
N SER A 4 -20.76 -2.81 24.52
CA SER A 4 -19.62 -2.01 24.06
C SER A 4 -18.86 -2.66 22.90
N SER A 5 -18.81 -3.99 22.87
CA SER A 5 -18.20 -4.75 21.78
C SER A 5 -18.99 -4.59 20.48
N GLU A 6 -20.32 -4.57 20.57
CA GLU A 6 -21.20 -4.36 19.41
C GLU A 6 -21.01 -2.97 18.81
N SER A 7 -20.92 -1.93 19.64
CA SER A 7 -20.66 -0.56 19.19
C SER A 7 -19.32 -0.40 18.47
N HIS A 8 -18.23 -1.00 18.99
CA HIS A 8 -16.93 -0.96 18.31
C HIS A 8 -16.94 -1.72 16.98
N ALA A 9 -17.64 -2.85 16.90
CA ALA A 9 -17.79 -3.59 15.66
C ALA A 9 -18.58 -2.80 14.61
N LEU A 10 -19.67 -2.13 15.01
CA LEU A 10 -20.45 -1.27 14.12
C LEU A 10 -19.64 -0.07 13.62
N LEU A 11 -18.83 0.55 14.48
CA LEU A 11 -17.92 1.63 14.07
C LEU A 11 -16.87 1.13 13.08
N ALA A 12 -16.21 0.00 13.37
CA ALA A 12 -15.23 -0.60 12.47
C ALA A 12 -15.86 -0.93 11.11
N LEU A 13 -17.07 -1.47 11.10
CA LEU A 13 -17.82 -1.79 9.88
C LEU A 13 -18.19 -0.51 9.11
N GLY A 14 -18.67 0.52 9.79
CA GLY A 14 -19.01 1.81 9.17
C GLY A 14 -17.79 2.50 8.56
N LEU A 15 -16.65 2.51 9.27
CA LEU A 15 -15.39 3.03 8.76
C LEU A 15 -14.89 2.21 7.57
N GLY A 16 -14.96 0.88 7.65
CA GLY A 16 -14.58 -0.02 6.56
C GLY A 16 -15.42 0.18 5.29
N LEU A 17 -16.75 0.31 5.43
CA LEU A 17 -17.65 0.61 4.32
C LEU A 17 -17.36 1.99 3.71
N THR A 18 -17.07 2.98 4.54
CA THR A 18 -16.70 4.33 4.08
C THR A 18 -15.40 4.30 3.27
N ALA A 19 -14.38 3.59 3.76
CA ALA A 19 -13.12 3.40 3.05
C ALA A 19 -13.32 2.66 1.72
N ALA A 20 -14.14 1.60 1.71
CA ALA A 20 -14.48 0.86 0.49
C ALA A 20 -15.18 1.76 -0.54
N ALA A 21 -16.16 2.56 -0.11
CA ALA A 21 -16.84 3.51 -0.97
C ALA A 21 -15.88 4.57 -1.53
N ALA A 22 -14.97 5.11 -0.70
CA ALA A 22 -13.96 6.07 -1.13
C ALA A 22 -13.02 5.48 -2.20
N ASN A 23 -12.59 4.23 -2.04
CA ASN A 23 -11.76 3.54 -3.04
C ASN A 23 -12.49 3.36 -4.37
N VAL A 24 -13.76 2.93 -4.35
CA VAL A 24 -14.57 2.78 -5.57
C VAL A 24 -14.77 4.13 -6.26
N LEU A 25 -15.12 5.18 -5.52
CA LEU A 25 -15.32 6.52 -6.07
C LEU A 25 -14.02 7.09 -6.65
N GLY A 26 -12.89 6.92 -5.96
CA GLY A 26 -11.57 7.33 -6.43
C GLY A 26 -11.17 6.61 -7.72
N GLY A 27 -11.28 5.28 -7.75
CA GLY A 27 -10.99 4.48 -8.93
C GLY A 27 -11.88 4.82 -10.12
N LEU A 28 -13.18 5.00 -9.88
CA LEU A 28 -14.14 5.36 -10.92
C LEU A 28 -13.89 6.75 -11.51
N THR A 29 -13.46 7.70 -10.67
CA THR A 29 -13.05 9.04 -11.10
C THR A 29 -11.81 9.01 -11.99
N ILE A 30 -10.86 8.11 -11.69
CA ILE A 30 -9.65 7.91 -12.48
C ILE A 30 -9.97 7.26 -13.83
N VAL A 31 -10.86 6.25 -13.87
CA VAL A 31 -11.19 5.52 -15.11
C VAL A 31 -12.04 6.34 -16.08
N ARG A 32 -12.88 7.25 -15.60
CA ARG A 32 -13.84 7.99 -16.45
C ARG A 32 -13.26 9.20 -17.19
N ARG A 33 -12.01 9.58 -16.91
CA ARG A 33 -11.40 10.79 -17.49
C ARG A 33 -9.94 10.54 -17.80
N ASP A 34 -9.47 11.05 -18.92
CA ASP A 34 -8.04 11.04 -19.24
C ASP A 34 -7.33 12.08 -18.37
N TRP A 35 -6.72 11.62 -17.28
CA TRP A 35 -5.96 12.47 -16.37
C TRP A 35 -4.52 12.61 -16.88
N PRO A 36 -3.95 13.84 -16.89
CA PRO A 36 -2.52 14.02 -17.14
C PRO A 36 -1.71 13.26 -16.09
N ARG A 37 -0.66 12.54 -16.53
CA ARG A 37 0.19 11.71 -15.66
C ARG A 37 0.74 12.46 -14.45
N GLN A 38 0.96 13.78 -14.56
CA GLN A 38 1.46 14.61 -13.46
C GLN A 38 0.48 14.66 -12.27
N TYR A 39 -0.83 14.77 -12.51
CA TYR A 39 -1.81 14.79 -11.43
C TYR A 39 -1.89 13.43 -10.72
N LEU A 40 -1.84 12.33 -11.49
CA LEU A 40 -1.82 10.99 -10.91
C LEU A 40 -0.59 10.79 -10.01
N LYS A 41 0.59 11.26 -10.43
CA LYS A 41 1.80 11.25 -9.60
C LYS A 41 1.62 12.03 -8.31
N TYR A 42 1.01 13.22 -8.36
CA TYR A 42 0.75 14.00 -7.14
C TYR A 42 -0.24 13.34 -6.20
N PHE A 43 -1.32 12.73 -6.70
CA PHE A 43 -2.26 11.99 -5.85
C PHE A 43 -1.60 10.78 -5.19
N ILE A 44 -0.78 10.02 -5.93
CA ILE A 44 -0.02 8.90 -5.37
C ILE A 44 0.98 9.41 -4.31
N ALA A 45 1.72 10.48 -4.59
CA ALA A 45 2.67 11.05 -3.64
C ALA A 45 1.97 11.53 -2.36
N LEU A 46 0.82 12.19 -2.50
CA LEU A 46 0.01 12.64 -1.37
C LEU A 46 -0.49 11.44 -0.54
N GLY A 47 -1.05 10.43 -1.19
CA GLY A 47 -1.54 9.22 -0.53
C GLY A 47 -0.43 8.45 0.19
N ALA A 48 0.73 8.29 -0.47
CA ALA A 48 1.90 7.65 0.13
C ALA A 48 2.41 8.42 1.36
N GLY A 49 2.52 9.75 1.27
CA GLY A 49 2.90 10.59 2.39
C GLY A 49 1.92 10.51 3.57
N PHE A 50 0.62 10.52 3.30
CA PHE A 50 -0.42 10.35 4.33
C PHE A 50 -0.31 8.99 5.02
N MET A 51 -0.20 7.90 4.25
CA MET A 51 -0.06 6.55 4.81
C MET A 51 1.22 6.40 5.65
N LEU A 52 2.32 7.01 5.22
CA LEU A 52 3.56 7.05 5.99
C LEU A 52 3.38 7.81 7.31
N ALA A 53 2.75 8.99 7.26
CA ALA A 53 2.47 9.78 8.46
C ALA A 53 1.58 9.01 9.45
N ALA A 54 0.49 8.40 8.98
CA ALA A 54 -0.39 7.58 9.82
C ALA A 54 0.38 6.41 10.46
N ALA A 55 1.21 5.71 9.67
CA ALA A 55 2.00 4.59 10.17
C ALA A 55 2.98 5.01 11.27
N PHE A 56 3.74 6.09 11.06
CA PHE A 56 4.79 6.52 11.99
C PHE A 56 4.28 7.31 13.20
N LEU A 57 3.25 8.15 13.02
CA LEU A 57 2.76 9.04 14.07
C LEU A 57 1.68 8.38 14.94
N GLU A 58 0.90 7.47 14.37
CA GLU A 58 -0.23 6.85 15.08
C GLU A 58 -0.02 5.36 15.30
N ILE A 59 0.11 4.58 14.22
CA ILE A 59 0.05 3.11 14.29
C ILE A 59 1.24 2.52 15.04
N ILE A 60 2.47 2.88 14.69
CA ILE A 60 3.68 2.35 15.33
C ILE A 60 3.74 2.74 16.83
N PRO A 61 3.55 4.02 17.22
CA PRO A 61 3.57 4.41 18.63
C PRO A 61 2.49 3.72 19.46
N GLU A 62 1.26 3.61 18.95
CA GLU A 62 0.17 2.89 19.65
C GLU A 62 0.48 1.39 19.76
N SER A 63 1.02 0.77 18.71
CA SER A 63 1.39 -0.63 18.75
C SER A 63 2.46 -0.91 19.82
N ILE A 64 3.45 -0.03 19.96
CA ILE A 64 4.47 -0.13 21.03
C ILE A 64 3.83 0.04 22.42
N ARG A 65 2.85 0.95 22.58
CA ARG A 65 2.11 1.09 23.84
C ARG A 65 1.35 -0.20 24.20
N LEU A 66 0.72 -0.85 23.22
CA LEU A 66 -0.11 -2.02 23.43
C LEU A 66 0.68 -3.32 23.63
N ALA A 67 1.76 -3.53 22.87
CA ALA A 67 2.50 -4.81 22.83
C ALA A 67 3.99 -4.69 23.21
N GLY A 68 4.44 -3.50 23.61
CA GLY A 68 5.83 -3.25 24.00
C GLY A 68 6.82 -3.55 22.87
N ARG A 69 7.93 -4.20 23.22
CA ARG A 69 9.01 -4.55 22.26
C ARG A 69 8.57 -5.52 21.17
N HIS A 70 7.53 -6.33 21.41
CA HIS A 70 7.02 -7.27 20.41
C HIS A 70 6.32 -6.58 19.22
N ALA A 71 5.84 -5.34 19.41
CA ALA A 71 5.23 -4.56 18.34
C ALA A 71 6.18 -4.37 17.15
N LEU A 72 7.45 -4.07 17.40
CA LEU A 72 8.43 -3.86 16.34
C LEU A 72 8.76 -5.15 15.57
N LEU A 73 8.69 -6.31 16.24
CA LEU A 73 8.83 -7.60 15.57
C LEU A 73 7.64 -7.87 14.64
N LEU A 74 6.42 -7.50 15.04
CA LEU A 74 5.24 -7.60 14.17
C LEU A 74 5.30 -6.63 12.99
N VAL A 75 5.78 -5.40 13.20
CA VAL A 75 6.03 -4.44 12.12
C VAL A 75 7.06 -5.00 11.12
N LEU A 76 8.16 -5.56 11.62
CA LEU A 76 9.18 -6.18 10.78
C LEU A 76 8.63 -7.39 10.01
N ALA A 77 7.82 -8.24 10.66
CA ALA A 77 7.15 -9.36 10.00
C ALA A 77 6.19 -8.89 8.89
N GLY A 78 5.44 -7.81 9.14
CA GLY A 78 4.58 -7.17 8.14
C GLY A 78 5.39 -6.61 6.96
N TYR A 79 6.53 -5.98 7.22
CA TYR A 79 7.45 -5.53 6.17
C TYR A 79 7.95 -6.69 5.31
N PHE A 80 8.42 -7.78 5.92
CA PHE A 80 8.85 -8.96 5.19
C PHE A 80 7.73 -9.61 4.39
N LEU A 81 6.50 -9.60 4.90
CA LEU A 81 5.33 -10.09 4.17
C LEU A 81 5.10 -9.28 2.89
N VAL A 82 5.08 -7.93 2.99
CA VAL A 82 4.94 -7.06 1.83
C VAL A 82 6.09 -7.25 0.85
N HIS A 83 7.33 -7.27 1.35
CA HIS A 83 8.53 -7.45 0.54
C HIS A 83 8.52 -8.79 -0.21
N PHE A 84 8.06 -9.87 0.44
CA PHE A 84 7.89 -11.17 -0.20
C PHE A 84 6.89 -11.10 -1.37
N PHE A 85 5.73 -10.46 -1.19
CA PHE A 85 4.78 -10.31 -2.30
C PHE A 85 5.34 -9.45 -3.43
N GLU A 86 6.02 -8.35 -3.11
CA GLU A 86 6.60 -7.42 -4.09
C GLU A 86 7.73 -8.06 -4.90
N HIS A 87 8.67 -8.75 -4.24
CA HIS A 87 9.89 -9.23 -4.90
C HIS A 87 9.85 -10.71 -5.29
N THR A 88 9.04 -11.53 -4.61
CA THR A 88 8.97 -12.99 -4.87
C THR A 88 7.75 -13.38 -5.69
N LEU A 89 6.58 -12.78 -5.45
CA LEU A 89 5.33 -13.16 -6.11
C LEU A 89 4.88 -12.24 -7.24
N ALA A 90 5.45 -11.04 -7.33
CA ALA A 90 5.29 -10.15 -8.48
C ALA A 90 6.52 -10.11 -9.42
N PRO A 91 7.05 -11.24 -9.94
CA PRO A 91 7.97 -11.16 -11.08
C PRO A 91 7.25 -10.52 -12.28
N HIS A 92 7.57 -9.25 -12.52
CA HIS A 92 7.58 -8.50 -13.78
C HIS A 92 6.87 -9.17 -14.98
N PHE A 93 5.55 -9.00 -15.06
CA PHE A 93 4.85 -9.00 -16.33
C PHE A 93 5.30 -7.73 -17.09
N HIS A 94 6.33 -7.82 -17.95
CA HIS A 94 6.57 -6.80 -18.98
C HIS A 94 5.46 -6.91 -20.04
N PHE A 95 4.31 -6.28 -19.79
CA PHE A 95 3.23 -6.14 -20.77
C PHE A 95 3.10 -4.67 -21.19
N GLY A 96 3.63 -4.32 -22.37
CA GLY A 96 3.24 -3.16 -23.16
C GLY A 96 4.22 -1.98 -23.22
N GLU A 97 4.63 -1.64 -24.44
CA GLU A 97 5.43 -0.46 -24.90
C GLU A 97 6.96 -0.55 -24.95
N GLU A 98 7.56 -1.74 -24.87
CA GLU A 98 9.00 -1.91 -25.18
C GLU A 98 9.20 -2.32 -26.65
N THR A 99 8.94 -1.40 -27.58
CA THR A 99 9.36 -1.54 -28.99
C THR A 99 10.84 -1.13 -29.13
N HIS A 100 11.75 -1.97 -28.63
CA HIS A 100 13.20 -1.78 -28.87
C HIS A 100 13.59 -2.36 -30.22
N LEU A 101 13.81 -1.50 -31.22
CA LEU A 101 14.38 -1.90 -32.52
C LEU A 101 15.91 -2.07 -32.50
N GLN A 102 16.59 -1.75 -31.40
CA GLN A 102 18.05 -1.88 -31.28
C GLN A 102 18.48 -2.31 -29.87
N GLU A 103 19.42 -3.25 -29.84
CA GLU A 103 20.25 -3.72 -28.71
C GLU A 103 19.57 -4.47 -27.55
N MET A 104 19.61 -5.82 -27.64
CA MET A 104 19.50 -6.70 -26.46
C MET A 104 20.77 -6.59 -25.60
N THR A 105 20.65 -6.14 -24.35
CA THR A 105 21.75 -6.11 -23.36
C THR A 105 21.47 -7.14 -22.24
N PRO A 106 22.47 -7.82 -21.63
CA PRO A 106 22.26 -9.10 -20.94
C PRO A 106 21.49 -9.04 -19.60
N GLN A 107 20.75 -10.14 -19.34
CA GLN A 107 19.80 -10.40 -18.25
C GLN A 107 20.35 -10.52 -16.80
N HIS A 108 21.50 -9.95 -16.45
CA HIS A 108 22.16 -10.25 -15.15
C HIS A 108 22.08 -9.17 -14.06
N ALA A 109 21.26 -8.13 -14.22
CA ALA A 109 21.11 -7.07 -13.21
C ALA A 109 20.03 -7.33 -12.13
N GLY A 110 19.73 -8.60 -11.82
CA GLY A 110 18.75 -8.96 -10.78
C GLY A 110 19.27 -8.94 -9.34
N TYR A 111 20.58 -8.81 -9.13
CA TYR A 111 21.22 -8.98 -7.81
C TYR A 111 21.57 -7.68 -7.08
N THR A 112 21.26 -6.51 -7.62
CA THR A 112 21.68 -5.21 -7.04
C THR A 112 20.59 -4.52 -6.20
N ALA A 113 19.44 -5.16 -5.99
CA ALA A 113 18.32 -4.58 -5.22
C ALA A 113 18.13 -5.19 -3.82
N LEU A 114 19.18 -5.80 -3.25
CA LEU A 114 19.23 -6.19 -1.82
C LEU A 114 19.73 -5.04 -0.95
#